data_AF-A0AAD5CYT8-F1
#
_entry.id   AF-A0AAD5CYT8-F1
#
_cell.length_a   1.000
_cell.length_b   1.000
_cell.length_c   1.000
_cell.angle_alpha   90.00
_cell.angle_beta   90.00
_cell.angle_gamma   90.00
#
_symmetry.space_group_name_H-M   'P 1'
#
loop_
_entity.id
_entity.type
_entity.pdbx_description
1 polymer ?
#
loop_
_entity_poly.entity_id
_entity_poly.type
_entity_poly.pdbx_seq_one_letter_code
_entity_poly.pdbx_strand_id
1 'polypeptide(L)'
;MRIIIFGFRPGTKQRRAVFAALMMGTRPASLWDLYAFTFGPSKYSNTNPKVRLVNEYYRLLGMGSLQSSIGTIEDGLFKLSNDWWRISDVNASYNMCTTYPFALLVPKAIKDSELLKACTFRARCRLPVISWCDKRKYWI
;
A
#
# COMPACT_ATOMS: atom_id res chain seq x y z
N MET A 1 -4.73 26.04 -1.51
CA MET A 1 -5.14 26.16 -2.92
C MET A 1 -4.32 27.23 -3.61
N ARG A 2 -3.93 27.05 -4.87
CA ARG A 2 -3.20 28.04 -5.66
C ARG A 2 -3.97 28.35 -6.93
N ILE A 3 -3.98 29.62 -7.35
CA ILE A 3 -4.55 30.06 -8.62
C ILE A 3 -3.38 30.52 -9.49
N ILE A 4 -3.31 30.01 -10.72
CA ILE A 4 -2.28 30.38 -11.70
C ILE A 4 -3.00 31.12 -12.83
N ILE A 5 -2.58 32.34 -13.11
CA ILE A 5 -3.15 33.21 -14.16
C ILE A 5 -2.16 33.29 -15.31
N PHE A 6 -2.65 33.09 -16.54
CA PHE A 6 -1.86 33.19 -17.76
C PHE A 6 -2.28 34.43 -18.57
N GLY A 7 -1.31 35.26 -18.96
CA GLY A 7 -1.51 36.34 -19.92
C GLY A 7 -1.17 35.88 -21.34
N PHE A 8 -2.01 36.19 -22.32
CA PHE A 8 -1.82 35.81 -23.73
C PHE A 8 -1.77 37.04 -24.63
N ARG A 9 -0.95 36.99 -25.69
CA ARG A 9 -0.86 38.09 -26.66
C ARG A 9 -2.13 38.18 -27.52
N PRO A 10 -2.73 39.37 -27.70
CA PRO A 10 -3.87 39.58 -28.60
C PRO A 10 -3.58 39.15 -30.04
N GLY A 11 -4.62 38.75 -30.79
CA GLY A 11 -4.50 38.32 -32.19
C GLY A 11 -3.86 36.95 -32.43
N THR A 12 -3.41 36.25 -31.37
CA THR A 12 -2.78 34.92 -31.48
C THR A 12 -3.73 33.77 -31.13
N LYS A 13 -3.39 32.54 -31.53
CA LYS A 13 -4.13 31.32 -31.16
C LYS A 13 -3.65 30.67 -29.85
N GLN A 14 -2.71 31.30 -29.13
CA GLN A 14 -2.05 30.72 -27.94
C GLN A 14 -3.05 30.29 -26.86
N ARG A 15 -4.01 31.17 -26.54
CA ARG A 15 -5.04 30.88 -25.52
C ARG A 15 -5.81 29.60 -25.82
N ARG A 16 -6.24 29.40 -27.07
CA ARG A 16 -7.03 28.22 -27.48
C ARG A 16 -6.18 26.95 -27.40
N ALA A 17 -4.94 27.00 -27.88
CA ALA A 17 -4.03 25.86 -27.85
C ALA A 17 -3.71 25.43 -26.41
N VAL A 18 -3.35 26.37 -25.54
CA VAL A 18 -3.05 26.09 -24.12
C VAL A 18 -4.28 25.59 -23.38
N PHE A 19 -5.46 26.21 -23.59
CA PHE A 19 -6.69 25.74 -22.98
C PHE A 19 -7.05 24.31 -23.40
N ALA A 20 -6.97 24.00 -24.70
CA ALA A 20 -7.23 22.65 -25.19
C ALA A 20 -6.24 21.63 -24.61
N ALA A 21 -4.95 21.96 -24.55
CA ALA A 21 -3.93 21.10 -23.96
C ALA A 21 -4.17 20.85 -22.47
N LEU A 22 -4.52 21.89 -21.69
CA LEU A 22 -4.86 21.75 -20.27
C LEU A 22 -6.11 20.90 -20.07
N MET A 23 -7.15 21.10 -20.89
CA MET A 23 -8.37 20.30 -20.80
C MET A 23 -8.08 18.82 -21.05
N MET A 24 -7.26 18.49 -22.05
CA MET A 24 -6.85 17.10 -22.30
C MET A 24 -5.96 16.55 -21.18
N GLY A 25 -4.95 17.30 -20.74
CA GLY A 25 -3.95 16.83 -19.79
C GLY A 25 -4.43 16.76 -18.34
N THR A 26 -5.47 17.51 -17.96
CA THR A 26 -6.00 17.54 -16.58
C THR A 26 -7.23 16.67 -16.38
N ARG A 27 -7.85 16.20 -17.46
CA ARG A 27 -9.06 15.36 -17.42
C ARG A 27 -8.88 14.13 -18.30
N PRO A 28 -8.01 13.19 -17.89
CA PRO A 28 -7.84 11.93 -18.60
C PRO A 28 -9.16 11.17 -18.68
N ALA A 29 -9.48 10.62 -19.85
CA ALA A 29 -10.74 9.90 -20.09
C ALA A 29 -10.71 8.47 -19.52
N SER A 30 -9.53 7.88 -19.43
CA SER A 30 -9.29 6.56 -18.87
C SER A 30 -8.14 6.56 -17.85
N LEU A 31 -8.04 5.48 -17.08
CA LEU A 31 -6.92 5.27 -16.16
C LEU A 31 -5.58 5.29 -16.90
N TRP A 32 -5.53 4.72 -18.11
CA TRP A 32 -4.31 4.60 -18.92
C TRP A 32 -3.82 5.93 -19.48
N ASP A 33 -4.69 6.94 -19.56
CA ASP A 33 -4.32 8.29 -19.99
C ASP A 33 -3.62 9.09 -18.88
N LEU A 34 -3.63 8.61 -17.63
CA LEU A 34 -2.89 9.25 -16.55
C LEU A 34 -1.40 9.23 -16.88
N TYR A 35 -0.74 10.34 -16.57
CA TYR A 35 0.72 10.48 -16.71
C TYR A 35 1.51 9.33 -16.05
N ALA A 36 0.95 8.73 -15.00
CA ALA A 36 1.53 7.57 -14.32
C ALA A 36 1.72 6.33 -15.23
N PHE A 37 0.93 6.20 -16.31
CA PHE A 37 0.98 5.05 -17.24
C PHE A 37 1.48 5.44 -18.64
N THR A 38 1.32 6.70 -19.06
CA THR A 38 1.78 7.16 -20.38
C THR A 38 3.24 7.61 -20.40
N PHE A 39 3.84 7.87 -19.23
CA PHE A 39 5.22 8.30 -19.15
C PHE A 39 6.21 7.14 -19.40
N GLY A 40 7.38 7.49 -19.93
CA GLY A 40 8.47 6.55 -20.18
C GLY A 40 9.04 5.91 -18.90
N PRO A 41 9.99 4.97 -19.04
CA PRO A 41 10.53 4.23 -17.91
C PRO A 41 11.11 5.17 -16.85
N SER A 42 10.71 4.96 -15.60
CA SER A 42 11.26 5.69 -14.45
C SER A 42 12.73 5.31 -14.24
N LYS A 43 13.58 6.31 -13.99
CA LYS A 43 14.95 6.08 -13.52
C LYS A 43 15.01 5.53 -12.08
N TYR A 44 13.94 5.75 -11.32
CA TYR A 44 13.80 5.26 -9.95
C TYR A 44 12.91 4.03 -9.95
N SER A 45 13.48 2.90 -9.52
CA SER A 45 12.71 1.69 -9.24
C SER A 45 12.41 1.64 -7.75
N ASN A 46 11.12 1.56 -7.40
CA ASN A 46 10.72 1.28 -6.04
C ASN A 46 10.78 -0.22 -5.80
N THR A 47 11.25 -0.62 -4.62
CA THR A 47 11.14 -2.01 -4.18
C THR A 47 9.69 -2.45 -4.12
N ASN A 48 9.45 -3.73 -4.43
CA ASN A 48 8.11 -4.30 -4.47
C ASN A 48 7.35 -3.99 -3.16
N PRO A 49 6.11 -3.47 -3.24
CA PRO A 49 5.37 -3.05 -2.05
C PRO A 49 5.10 -4.21 -1.08
N LYS A 50 4.94 -5.45 -1.57
CA LYS A 50 4.78 -6.63 -0.72
C LYS A 50 6.05 -6.91 0.09
N VAL A 51 7.22 -6.81 -0.56
CA VAL A 51 8.53 -6.95 0.10
C VAL A 51 8.73 -5.87 1.16
N ARG A 52 8.41 -4.61 0.82
CA ARG A 52 8.49 -3.50 1.77
C ARG A 52 7.61 -3.72 3.00
N LEU A 53 6.38 -4.23 2.81
CA LEU A 53 5.47 -4.53 3.92
C LEU A 53 6.02 -5.63 4.83
N VAL A 54 6.47 -6.75 4.25
CA VAL A 54 6.98 -7.89 5.03
C VAL A 54 8.23 -7.48 5.81
N ASN A 55 9.14 -6.73 5.20
CA ASN A 55 10.33 -6.21 5.89
C ASN A 55 9.96 -5.30 7.07
N GLU A 56 8.92 -4.49 6.91
CA GLU A 56 8.40 -3.68 8.01
C GLU A 56 7.82 -4.56 9.14
N TYR A 57 7.11 -5.63 8.82
CA TYR A 57 6.65 -6.58 9.83
C TYR A 57 7.80 -7.29 10.53
N TYR A 58 8.86 -7.67 9.81
CA TYR A 58 10.06 -8.23 10.42
C TYR A 58 10.70 -7.24 11.39
N ARG A 59 10.78 -5.96 11.01
CA ARG A 59 11.26 -4.88 11.89
C ARG A 59 10.40 -4.76 13.16
N LEU A 60 9.08 -4.83 13.04
CA LEU A 60 8.14 -4.78 14.18
C LEU A 60 8.24 -6.02 15.08
N LEU A 61 8.53 -7.18 14.50
CA LEU A 61 8.73 -8.42 15.25
C LEU A 61 10.07 -8.45 16.03
N GLY A 62 10.97 -7.50 15.80
CA GLY A 62 12.32 -7.51 16.34
C GLY A 62 13.33 -8.30 15.50
N MET A 63 12.93 -8.67 14.28
CA MET A 63 13.69 -9.50 13.33
C MET A 63 14.24 -8.66 12.17
N GLY A 64 14.62 -7.39 12.43
CA GLY A 64 14.99 -6.43 11.39
C GLY A 64 16.27 -6.77 10.61
N SER A 65 17.03 -7.78 11.02
CA SER A 65 18.17 -8.31 10.25
C SER A 65 17.72 -9.19 9.08
N LEU A 66 16.51 -9.75 9.12
CA LEU A 66 15.97 -10.53 8.01
C LEU A 66 15.46 -9.59 6.91
N GLN A 67 15.74 -9.95 5.68
CA GLN A 67 15.16 -9.35 4.49
C GLN A 67 14.34 -10.38 3.75
N SER A 68 13.12 -9.99 3.39
CA SER A 68 12.26 -10.73 2.50
C SER A 68 12.61 -10.43 1.05
N SER A 69 12.48 -11.45 0.21
CA SER A 69 12.57 -11.34 -1.25
C SER A 69 11.24 -11.69 -1.88
N ILE A 70 11.07 -11.43 -3.18
CA ILE A 70 9.83 -11.77 -3.87
C ILE A 70 9.55 -13.29 -3.85
N GLY A 71 10.57 -14.12 -4.08
CA GLY A 71 10.43 -15.58 -4.06
C GLY A 71 10.03 -16.07 -2.67
N THR A 72 10.65 -15.54 -1.62
CA THR A 72 10.26 -15.85 -0.22
C THR A 72 8.79 -15.54 0.06
N ILE A 73 8.21 -14.53 -0.57
CA ILE A 73 6.80 -14.17 -0.40
C ILE A 73 5.90 -15.14 -1.18
N GLU A 74 6.26 -15.46 -2.42
CA GLU A 74 5.50 -16.37 -3.29
C GLU A 74 5.48 -17.79 -2.74
N ASP A 75 6.59 -18.25 -2.14
CA ASP A 75 6.70 -19.55 -1.48
C ASP A 75 6.01 -19.59 -0.10
N GLY A 76 5.41 -18.48 0.35
CA GLY A 76 4.74 -18.39 1.64
C GLY A 76 5.68 -18.39 2.86
N LEU A 77 7.00 -18.29 2.64
CA LEU A 77 8.06 -18.35 3.65
C LEU A 77 8.20 -17.04 4.47
N PHE A 78 7.24 -16.11 4.35
CA PHE A 78 7.23 -14.83 5.06
C PHE A 78 6.51 -14.86 6.42
N LYS A 79 5.92 -16.01 6.78
CA LYS A 79 5.15 -16.18 8.01
C LYS A 79 6.07 -16.30 9.22
N LEU A 80 6.41 -15.17 9.82
CA LEU A 80 7.19 -15.09 11.06
C LEU A 80 6.32 -14.69 12.25
N SER A 81 6.79 -15.01 13.45
CA SER A 81 6.16 -14.62 14.71
C SER A 81 7.21 -14.39 15.80
N ASN A 82 6.87 -13.57 16.79
CA ASN A 82 7.59 -13.47 18.06
C ASN A 82 6.71 -14.00 19.19
N ASP A 83 6.96 -13.61 20.45
CA ASP A 83 6.16 -14.09 21.58
C ASP A 83 4.71 -13.57 21.58
N TRP A 84 4.46 -12.43 20.92
CA TRP A 84 3.21 -11.67 21.03
C TRP A 84 2.45 -11.58 19.71
N TRP A 85 3.16 -11.49 18.59
CA TRP A 85 2.62 -11.17 17.28
C TRP A 85 3.04 -12.20 16.24
N ARG A 86 2.18 -12.43 15.25
CA ARG A 86 2.45 -13.28 14.08
C ARG A 86 1.98 -12.59 12.81
N ILE A 87 2.67 -12.86 11.70
CA ILE A 87 2.22 -12.46 10.37
C ILE A 87 1.23 -13.52 9.87
N SER A 88 0.04 -13.08 9.50
CA SER A 88 -1.02 -13.89 8.91
C SER A 88 -1.13 -13.59 7.41
N ASP A 89 -1.33 -14.63 6.63
CA ASP A 89 -1.63 -14.59 5.19
C ASP A 89 -3.13 -14.74 4.90
N VAL A 90 -3.99 -14.60 5.91
CA VAL A 90 -5.46 -14.72 5.78
C VAL A 90 -6.05 -13.80 4.69
N ASN A 91 -5.34 -12.72 4.33
CA ASN A 91 -5.75 -11.78 3.29
C ASN A 91 -4.86 -11.85 2.03
N ALA A 92 -4.12 -12.94 1.79
CA ALA A 92 -3.16 -13.02 0.69
C ALA A 92 -3.81 -12.85 -0.69
N SER A 93 -5.06 -13.32 -0.83
CA SER A 93 -5.89 -13.16 -2.03
C SER A 93 -6.77 -11.90 -2.00
N TYR A 94 -6.67 -11.06 -0.96
CA TYR A 94 -7.54 -9.91 -0.72
C TYR A 94 -9.04 -10.23 -0.54
N ASN A 95 -9.40 -11.51 -0.39
CA ASN A 95 -10.79 -11.95 -0.22
C ASN A 95 -11.39 -11.57 1.15
N MET A 96 -10.56 -11.53 2.20
CA MET A 96 -11.04 -11.19 3.55
C MET A 96 -11.37 -9.70 3.64
N CYS A 97 -10.47 -8.83 3.17
CA CYS A 97 -10.68 -7.38 3.09
C CYS A 97 -9.88 -6.78 1.93
N THR A 98 -10.59 -6.34 0.88
CA THR A 98 -10.02 -5.75 -0.35
C THR A 98 -9.26 -4.44 -0.13
N THR A 99 -9.50 -3.78 1.01
CA THR A 99 -8.87 -2.49 1.37
C THR A 99 -7.72 -2.63 2.37
N TYR A 100 -7.37 -3.86 2.75
CA TYR A 100 -6.24 -4.18 3.62
C TYR A 100 -5.07 -4.74 2.83
N PRO A 101 -3.85 -4.67 3.36
CA PRO A 101 -2.69 -5.31 2.73
C PRO A 101 -2.86 -6.84 2.69
N PHE A 102 -2.06 -7.49 1.84
CA PHE A 102 -2.13 -8.94 1.62
C PHE A 102 -1.77 -9.78 2.87
N ALA A 103 -0.89 -9.25 3.73
CA ALA A 103 -0.48 -9.87 4.97
C ALA A 103 -0.86 -8.96 6.14
N LEU A 104 -1.21 -9.55 7.29
CA LEU A 104 -1.65 -8.82 8.48
C LEU A 104 -0.84 -9.24 9.70
N LEU A 105 -0.34 -8.26 10.46
CA LEU A 105 0.30 -8.52 11.74
C LEU A 105 -0.76 -8.55 12.86
N VAL A 106 -0.92 -9.70 13.49
CA VAL A 106 -2.01 -10.02 14.44
C VAL A 106 -1.46 -10.67 15.72
N PRO A 107 -2.20 -10.69 16.84
CA PRO A 107 -1.79 -11.41 18.03
C PRO A 107 -1.50 -12.88 17.74
N LYS A 108 -0.40 -13.40 18.29
CA LYS A 108 0.04 -14.80 18.09
C LYS A 108 -0.98 -15.82 18.60
N ALA A 109 -1.70 -15.50 19.67
CA ALA A 109 -2.69 -16.38 20.28
C ALA A 109 -3.94 -16.62 19.42
N ILE A 110 -4.24 -15.72 18.48
CA ILE A 110 -5.46 -15.77 17.67
C ILE A 110 -5.18 -16.53 16.38
N LYS A 111 -6.00 -17.53 16.03
CA LYS A 111 -5.89 -18.32 14.79
C LYS A 111 -6.58 -17.64 13.61
N ASP A 112 -6.19 -17.99 12.38
CA ASP A 112 -6.81 -17.39 11.18
C ASP A 112 -8.31 -17.69 11.06
N SER A 113 -8.77 -18.85 11.53
CA SER A 113 -10.20 -19.18 11.59
C SER A 113 -10.99 -18.25 12.51
N GLU A 114 -10.37 -17.75 13.58
CA GLU A 114 -10.98 -16.77 14.48
C GLU A 114 -10.97 -15.38 13.87
N LEU A 115 -9.92 -15.00 13.14
CA LEU A 115 -9.88 -13.75 12.37
C LEU A 115 -10.99 -13.72 11.32
N LEU A 116 -11.19 -14.81 10.58
CA LEU A 116 -12.26 -14.90 9.58
C LEU A 116 -13.65 -14.77 10.19
N LYS A 117 -13.86 -15.28 11.42
CA LYS A 117 -15.12 -15.07 12.15
C LYS A 117 -15.24 -13.65 12.67
N ALA A 118 -14.19 -13.10 13.25
CA ALA A 118 -14.21 -11.78 13.85
C ALA A 118 -14.40 -10.67 12.80
N CYS A 119 -13.88 -10.84 11.58
CA CYS A 119 -13.94 -9.80 10.56
C CYS A 119 -15.38 -9.49 10.13
N THR A 120 -16.28 -10.46 10.16
CA THR A 120 -17.69 -10.29 9.76
C THR A 120 -18.44 -9.29 10.66
N PHE A 121 -17.98 -9.11 11.90
CA PHE A 121 -18.53 -8.14 12.85
C PHE A 121 -17.96 -6.73 12.68
N ARG A 122 -16.99 -6.52 11.77
CA ARG A 122 -16.39 -5.22 11.48
C ARG A 122 -16.87 -4.69 10.15
N ALA A 123 -17.16 -3.39 10.10
CA ALA A 123 -17.48 -2.71 8.86
C ALA A 123 -16.40 -2.97 7.81
N ARG A 124 -16.82 -3.46 6.63
CA ARG A 124 -15.94 -3.82 5.51
C ARG A 124 -14.84 -4.84 5.88
N CYS A 125 -15.07 -5.67 6.89
CA CYS A 125 -14.11 -6.67 7.40
C CYS A 125 -12.79 -6.08 7.94
N ARG A 126 -12.77 -4.80 8.30
CA ARG A 126 -11.56 -4.10 8.79
C ARG A 126 -11.33 -4.37 10.28
N LEU A 127 -10.68 -5.49 10.56
CA LEU A 127 -10.24 -5.88 11.90
C LEU A 127 -9.14 -4.96 12.43
N PRO A 128 -9.03 -4.79 13.76
CA PRO A 128 -7.83 -4.22 14.37
C PRO A 128 -6.61 -5.06 14.00
N VAL A 129 -5.61 -4.43 13.39
CA VAL A 129 -4.33 -5.04 13.03
C VAL A 129 -3.21 -4.11 13.45
N ILE A 130 -2.03 -4.67 13.72
CA ILE A 130 -0.90 -3.86 14.18
C ILE A 130 -0.41 -2.97 13.05
N SER A 131 -0.32 -1.68 13.37
CA SER A 131 0.28 -0.66 12.51
C SER A 131 1.67 -0.26 13.00
N TRP A 132 1.87 -0.30 14.32
CA TRP A 132 3.11 0.03 15.00
C TRP A 132 3.13 -0.66 16.38
N CYS A 133 4.32 -0.98 16.88
CA CYS A 133 4.53 -1.40 18.26
C CYS A 133 5.84 -0.81 18.80
N ASP A 134 5.84 -0.45 20.08
CA ASP A 134 7.06 -0.01 20.75
C ASP A 134 8.03 -1.19 20.88
N LYS A 135 9.33 -0.92 20.76
CA LYS A 135 10.39 -1.90 20.98
C LYS A 135 10.57 -2.21 22.46
N ARG A 136 10.14 -1.33 23.37
CA ARG A 136 10.27 -1.51 24.81
C ARG A 136 9.28 -2.57 25.30
N LYS A 137 9.83 -3.67 25.79
CA LYS A 137 9.11 -4.83 26.34
C LYS A 137 8.47 -4.58 27.73
N TYR A 138 8.45 -3.34 28.22
CA TYR A 138 8.03 -3.04 29.59
C TYR A 138 6.82 -2.11 29.58
N TRP A 139 5.65 -2.69 29.80
CA TRP A 139 4.57 -2.03 30.52
C TRP A 139 4.49 -2.73 31.88
N ILE A 140 5.32 -2.25 32.80
CA ILE A 140 5.09 -2.42 34.24
C ILE A 140 4.41 -1.15 34.71
#